data_AF-M8AM39-F1
#
_entry.id   AF-M8AM39-F1
#
_cell.length_a   1.000
_cell.length_b   1.000
_cell.length_c   1.000
_cell.angle_alpha   90.00
_cell.angle_beta   90.00
_cell.angle_gamma   90.00
#
_symmetry.space_group_name_H-M   'P 1'
#
loop_
_entity.id
_entity.type
_entity.pdbx_description
1 polymer ?
#
loop_
_entity_poly.entity_id
_entity_poly.type
_entity_poly.pdbx_seq_one_letter_code
_entity_poly.pdbx_strand_id
1 'polypeptide(L)'
;MDLINSVTGVDEEGRSRQRILTFAAKRYISAIERNPEDPDAYYNWALVLQESADNVDPSSDSSKDSLLEEACKKYAEATRLCPTLYDAYYNWAIAIADRAKMRGRTKEAEELWQQAIRNYDKAVQLSWNSPQALNNWGLGLQELSAIVPAKDKQTIIKTAISKFRSAIQLQFDFHRAIYNLGTVLYGLAEDTSRSGGADTSPNDLYSQSAIYVAAAHALKPNYSVYRSALRLVRSMLPLPYLKVGYLTAPPADDPIAPHKHWERSQFILNHMELQQVNDSESAPVKANALVEKAKRFIKVADTWESLDGWLDAIRLVYTIFARGKTDVLAGIITG
;
A
#
# COMPACT_ATOMS: atom_id res chain seq x y z
N MET A 1 -28.95 -8.63 20.44
CA MET A 1 -29.71 -7.37 20.24
C MET A 1 -29.35 -6.32 21.28
N ASP A 2 -29.07 -6.71 22.52
CA ASP A 2 -28.80 -5.74 23.60
C ASP A 2 -27.62 -4.82 23.29
N LEU A 3 -26.55 -5.38 22.72
CA LEU A 3 -25.35 -4.64 22.33
C LEU A 3 -25.60 -3.56 21.27
N ILE A 4 -26.48 -3.79 20.28
CA ILE A 4 -26.79 -2.78 19.25
C ILE A 4 -27.80 -1.74 19.76
N ASN A 5 -28.62 -2.12 20.74
CA ASN A 5 -29.60 -1.23 21.36
C ASN A 5 -28.95 -0.27 22.37
N SER A 6 -27.80 -0.64 22.95
CA SER A 6 -27.08 0.21 23.91
C SER A 6 -26.29 1.35 23.25
N VAL A 7 -26.06 1.28 21.93
CA VAL A 7 -25.33 2.31 21.19
C VAL A 7 -26.13 3.59 21.14
N THR A 8 -25.50 4.69 21.55
CA THR A 8 -26.03 6.04 21.40
C THR A 8 -25.14 6.82 20.45
N GLY A 9 -25.73 7.40 19.41
CA GLY A 9 -24.99 8.22 18.46
C GLY A 9 -24.71 9.62 19.02
N VAL A 10 -23.53 10.15 18.71
CA VAL A 10 -23.02 11.44 19.24
C VAL A 10 -23.93 12.61 18.85
N ASP A 11 -24.38 12.66 17.61
CA ASP A 11 -25.23 13.71 17.06
C ASP A 11 -26.59 13.17 16.56
N GLU A 12 -27.42 14.06 16.00
CA GLU A 12 -28.74 13.67 15.50
C GLU A 12 -28.65 12.72 14.29
N GLU A 13 -27.62 12.87 13.46
CA GLU A 13 -27.36 11.98 12.33
C GLU A 13 -26.98 10.59 12.84
N GLY A 14 -26.06 10.49 13.79
CA GLY A 14 -25.63 9.25 14.44
C GLY A 14 -26.79 8.54 15.15
N ARG A 15 -27.65 9.28 15.88
CA ARG A 15 -28.87 8.70 16.47
C ARG A 15 -29.83 8.17 15.40
N SER A 16 -29.99 8.89 14.30
CA SER A 16 -30.84 8.48 13.17
C SER A 16 -30.27 7.23 12.48
N ARG A 17 -28.96 7.21 12.24
CA ARG A 17 -28.21 6.06 11.72
C ARG A 17 -28.38 4.85 12.62
N GLN A 18 -28.26 5.02 13.95
CA GLN A 18 -28.42 3.91 14.89
C GLN A 18 -29.81 3.29 14.83
N ARG A 19 -30.88 4.10 14.73
CA ARG A 19 -32.24 3.57 14.59
C ARG A 19 -32.39 2.68 13.35
N ILE A 20 -31.78 3.09 12.23
CA ILE A 20 -31.77 2.33 10.97
C ILE A 20 -30.98 1.03 11.15
N LEU A 21 -29.80 1.09 11.76
CA LEU A 21 -28.96 -0.07 12.04
C LEU A 21 -29.66 -1.08 12.96
N THR A 22 -30.29 -0.62 14.04
CA THR A 22 -31.09 -1.47 14.93
C THR A 22 -32.25 -2.13 14.19
N PHE A 23 -32.94 -1.41 13.30
CA PHE A 23 -34.00 -2.00 12.47
C PHE A 23 -33.45 -3.06 11.51
N ALA A 24 -32.34 -2.78 10.83
CA ALA A 24 -31.69 -3.72 9.92
C ALA A 24 -31.22 -5.00 10.66
N ALA A 25 -30.60 -4.86 11.84
CA ALA A 25 -30.20 -6.02 12.65
C ALA A 25 -31.39 -6.93 12.99
N LYS A 26 -32.55 -6.36 13.38
CA LYS A 26 -33.76 -7.16 13.63
C LYS A 26 -34.22 -7.93 12.39
N ARG A 27 -34.10 -7.32 11.20
CA ARG A 27 -34.46 -7.96 9.92
C ARG A 27 -33.54 -9.14 9.62
N TYR A 28 -32.23 -8.99 9.78
CA TYR A 28 -31.27 -10.07 9.53
C TYR A 28 -31.35 -11.18 10.57
N ILE A 29 -31.56 -10.87 11.85
CA ILE A 29 -31.81 -11.87 12.89
C ILE A 29 -33.04 -12.70 12.53
N SER A 30 -34.13 -12.04 12.14
CA SER A 30 -35.34 -12.75 11.76
C SER A 30 -35.19 -13.54 10.44
N ALA A 31 -34.30 -13.11 9.54
CA ALA A 31 -33.94 -13.90 8.35
C ALA A 31 -33.20 -15.18 8.75
N ILE A 32 -32.22 -15.08 9.65
CA ILE A 32 -31.47 -16.22 10.20
C ILE A 32 -32.38 -17.19 10.96
N GLU A 33 -33.35 -16.70 11.73
CA GLU A 33 -34.34 -17.55 12.41
C GLU A 33 -35.18 -18.38 11.42
N ARG A 34 -35.47 -17.83 10.23
CA ARG A 34 -36.21 -18.53 9.17
C ARG A 34 -35.32 -19.45 8.34
N ASN A 35 -34.06 -19.04 8.13
CA ASN A 35 -33.07 -19.80 7.38
C ASN A 35 -31.68 -19.65 8.04
N PRO A 36 -31.30 -20.58 8.93
CA PRO A 36 -29.99 -20.55 9.59
C PRO A 36 -28.81 -20.79 8.65
N GLU A 37 -29.05 -21.20 7.41
CA GLU A 37 -28.01 -21.48 6.41
C GLU A 37 -27.90 -20.34 5.37
N ASP A 38 -28.37 -19.13 5.70
CA ASP A 38 -28.26 -17.92 4.86
C ASP A 38 -26.95 -17.15 5.17
N PRO A 39 -25.85 -17.35 4.40
CA PRO A 39 -24.59 -16.65 4.63
C PRO A 39 -24.71 -15.12 4.47
N ASP A 40 -25.60 -14.64 3.60
CA ASP A 40 -25.77 -13.20 3.33
C ASP A 40 -26.44 -12.52 4.53
N ALA A 41 -27.37 -13.19 5.21
CA ALA A 41 -27.96 -12.65 6.42
C ALA A 41 -26.93 -12.48 7.54
N TYR A 42 -26.02 -13.45 7.73
CA TYR A 42 -24.91 -13.32 8.68
C TYR A 42 -23.94 -12.22 8.29
N TYR A 43 -23.52 -12.19 7.01
CA TYR A 43 -22.61 -11.17 6.48
C TYR A 43 -23.16 -9.76 6.68
N ASN A 44 -24.42 -9.52 6.28
CA ASN A 44 -25.02 -8.19 6.41
C ASN A 44 -25.29 -7.80 7.87
N TRP A 45 -25.60 -8.77 8.75
CA TRP A 45 -25.67 -8.49 10.18
C TRP A 45 -24.30 -8.08 10.73
N ALA A 46 -23.22 -8.72 10.28
CA ALA A 46 -21.86 -8.36 10.65
C ALA A 46 -21.50 -6.92 10.23
N LEU A 47 -21.89 -6.50 9.02
CA LEU A 47 -21.74 -5.11 8.55
C LEU A 47 -22.49 -4.13 9.45
N VAL A 48 -23.75 -4.44 9.79
CA VAL A 48 -24.56 -3.60 10.69
C VAL A 48 -23.89 -3.44 12.06
N LEU A 49 -23.25 -4.50 12.58
CA LEU A 49 -22.51 -4.44 13.83
C LEU A 49 -21.24 -3.58 13.72
N GLN A 50 -20.48 -3.65 12.62
CA GLN A 50 -19.33 -2.77 12.39
C GLN A 50 -19.75 -1.30 12.30
N GLU A 51 -20.77 -0.99 11.50
CA GLU A 51 -21.30 0.38 11.36
C GLU A 51 -21.83 0.91 12.70
N SER A 52 -22.43 0.05 13.53
CA SER A 52 -22.83 0.44 14.89
C SER A 52 -21.62 0.70 15.78
N ALA A 53 -20.53 -0.04 15.61
CA ALA A 53 -19.29 0.13 16.36
C ALA A 53 -18.63 1.49 16.07
N ASP A 54 -18.73 1.97 14.83
CA ASP A 54 -18.24 3.30 14.43
C ASP A 54 -19.16 4.44 14.88
N ASN A 55 -20.40 4.13 15.20
CA ASN A 55 -21.38 5.09 15.71
C ASN A 55 -21.41 5.20 17.24
N VAL A 56 -20.58 4.42 17.95
CA VAL A 56 -20.43 4.47 19.41
C VAL A 56 -19.89 5.82 19.85
N ASP A 57 -20.61 6.51 20.73
CA ASP A 57 -20.09 7.66 21.45
C ASP A 57 -18.91 7.23 22.35
N PRO A 58 -17.72 7.86 22.21
CA PRO A 58 -16.56 7.58 23.05
C PRO A 58 -16.79 7.74 24.56
N SER A 59 -17.82 8.49 24.96
CA SER A 59 -18.21 8.73 26.35
C SER A 59 -19.24 7.73 26.89
N SER A 60 -19.75 6.81 26.07
CA SER A 60 -20.77 5.84 26.46
C SER A 60 -20.18 4.55 27.06
N ASP A 61 -20.99 3.84 27.86
CA ASP A 61 -20.66 2.51 28.41
C ASP A 61 -20.63 1.41 27.32
N SER A 62 -21.11 1.69 26.11
CA SER A 62 -21.12 0.72 25.01
C SER A 62 -19.70 0.49 24.47
N SER A 63 -19.27 -0.78 24.44
CA SER A 63 -17.95 -1.12 23.94
C SER A 63 -17.95 -1.32 22.42
N LYS A 64 -17.28 -0.40 21.71
CA LYS A 64 -16.92 -0.56 20.28
C LYS A 64 -16.25 -1.92 20.01
N ASP A 65 -15.36 -2.36 20.90
CA ASP A 65 -14.67 -3.65 20.73
C ASP A 65 -15.63 -4.84 20.83
N SER A 66 -16.62 -4.81 21.72
CA SER A 66 -17.62 -5.88 21.83
C SER A 66 -18.49 -5.99 20.56
N LEU A 67 -18.83 -4.85 19.95
CA LEU A 67 -19.56 -4.83 18.66
C LEU A 67 -18.72 -5.43 17.54
N LEU A 68 -17.43 -5.08 17.47
CA LEU A 68 -16.50 -5.65 16.50
C LEU A 68 -16.26 -7.15 16.72
N GLU A 69 -16.20 -7.60 17.98
CA GLU A 69 -16.08 -9.02 18.31
C GLU A 69 -17.31 -9.81 17.85
N GLU A 70 -18.51 -9.29 18.11
CA GLU A 70 -19.75 -9.92 17.63
C GLU A 70 -19.83 -9.91 16.10
N ALA A 71 -19.40 -8.82 15.45
CA ALA A 71 -19.29 -8.77 13.99
C ALA A 71 -18.34 -9.87 13.47
N CYS A 72 -17.17 -10.05 14.10
CA CYS A 72 -16.24 -11.12 13.74
C CYS A 72 -16.89 -12.51 13.82
N LYS A 73 -17.72 -12.79 14.83
CA LYS A 73 -18.46 -14.06 14.94
C LYS A 73 -19.45 -14.25 13.79
N LYS A 74 -20.14 -13.19 13.36
CA LYS A 74 -21.07 -13.26 12.22
C LYS A 74 -20.34 -13.45 10.89
N TYR A 75 -19.20 -12.79 10.66
CA TYR A 75 -18.37 -13.08 9.49
C TYR A 75 -17.81 -14.51 9.49
N ALA A 76 -17.38 -15.02 10.64
CA ALA A 76 -16.93 -16.39 10.77
C ALA A 76 -18.03 -17.38 10.35
N GLU A 77 -19.27 -17.12 10.76
CA GLU A 77 -20.41 -17.95 10.36
C GLU A 77 -20.76 -17.81 8.87
N ALA A 78 -20.77 -16.59 8.33
CA ALA A 78 -20.98 -16.34 6.91
C ALA A 78 -19.94 -17.07 6.04
N THR A 79 -18.67 -17.04 6.43
CA THR A 79 -17.59 -17.72 5.71
C THR A 79 -17.56 -19.23 5.94
N ARG A 80 -18.08 -19.73 7.07
CA ARG A 80 -18.33 -21.17 7.29
C ARG A 80 -19.38 -21.70 6.32
N LEU A 81 -20.48 -20.96 6.15
CA LEU A 81 -21.59 -21.29 5.25
C LEU A 81 -21.20 -21.11 3.77
N CYS A 82 -20.45 -20.04 3.45
CA CYS A 82 -19.96 -19.76 2.10
C CYS A 82 -18.45 -19.44 2.12
N PRO A 83 -17.58 -20.46 1.98
CA PRO A 83 -16.11 -20.29 2.00
C PRO A 83 -15.52 -19.51 0.81
N THR A 84 -16.37 -19.09 -0.12
CA THR A 84 -15.99 -18.30 -1.31
C THR A 84 -16.51 -16.85 -1.25
N LEU A 85 -17.15 -16.46 -0.13
CA LEU A 85 -17.69 -15.12 0.06
C LEU A 85 -16.56 -14.11 0.33
N TYR A 86 -15.98 -13.60 -0.75
CA TYR A 86 -14.89 -12.62 -0.75
C TYR A 86 -15.14 -11.44 0.21
N ASP A 87 -16.31 -10.80 0.11
CA ASP A 87 -16.63 -9.61 0.88
C ASP A 87 -16.67 -9.87 2.39
N ALA A 88 -17.10 -11.08 2.79
CA ALA A 88 -17.08 -11.47 4.20
C ALA A 88 -15.64 -11.60 4.72
N TYR A 89 -14.73 -12.26 4.00
CA TYR A 89 -13.32 -12.31 4.39
C TYR A 89 -12.67 -10.92 4.46
N TYR A 90 -12.92 -10.08 3.46
CA TYR A 90 -12.35 -8.74 3.41
C TYR A 90 -12.83 -7.84 4.56
N ASN A 91 -14.15 -7.77 4.79
CA ASN A 91 -14.70 -6.94 5.86
C ASN A 91 -14.44 -7.53 7.25
N TRP A 92 -14.33 -8.86 7.37
CA TRP A 92 -13.89 -9.50 8.61
C TRP A 92 -12.46 -9.07 8.97
N ALA A 93 -11.55 -9.04 7.98
CA ALA A 93 -10.18 -8.57 8.19
C ALA A 93 -10.14 -7.11 8.68
N ILE A 94 -11.02 -6.24 8.19
CA ILE A 94 -11.15 -4.85 8.65
C ILE A 94 -11.59 -4.81 10.11
N ALA A 95 -12.64 -5.54 10.50
CA ALA A 95 -13.08 -5.59 11.91
C ALA A 95 -11.97 -6.09 12.84
N ILE A 96 -11.26 -7.14 12.45
CA ILE A 96 -10.14 -7.67 13.24
C ILE A 96 -9.02 -6.62 13.35
N ALA A 97 -8.69 -5.93 12.25
CA ALA A 97 -7.68 -4.88 12.23
C ALA A 97 -8.05 -3.71 13.16
N ASP A 98 -9.31 -3.31 13.21
CA ASP A 98 -9.74 -2.24 14.10
C ASP A 98 -9.68 -2.66 15.58
N ARG A 99 -10.02 -3.92 15.88
CA ARG A 99 -9.77 -4.48 17.22
C ARG A 99 -8.28 -4.50 17.57
N ALA A 100 -7.41 -4.87 16.63
CA ALA A 100 -5.96 -4.88 16.83
C ALA A 100 -5.43 -3.48 17.19
N LYS A 101 -5.89 -2.43 16.48
CA LYS A 101 -5.52 -1.03 16.77
C LYS A 101 -5.92 -0.62 18.19
N MET A 102 -7.09 -1.02 18.67
CA MET A 102 -7.55 -0.72 20.03
C MET A 102 -6.67 -1.36 21.13
N ARG A 103 -5.93 -2.42 20.80
CA ARG A 103 -5.01 -3.10 21.70
C ARG A 103 -3.57 -2.57 21.67
N GLY A 104 -3.27 -1.64 20.77
CA GLY A 104 -1.95 -1.01 20.67
C GLY A 104 -0.82 -2.01 20.43
N ARG A 105 0.22 -1.98 21.28
CA ARG A 105 1.44 -2.79 21.13
C ARG A 105 1.47 -3.98 22.09
N THR A 106 0.45 -4.83 22.05
CA THR A 106 0.29 -6.01 22.91
C THR A 106 0.42 -7.32 22.13
N LYS A 107 0.56 -8.44 22.83
CA LYS A 107 0.54 -9.77 22.21
C LYS A 107 -0.81 -10.12 21.58
N GLU A 108 -1.90 -9.70 22.21
CA GLU A 108 -3.25 -9.82 21.63
C GLU A 108 -3.34 -9.04 20.31
N ALA A 109 -2.78 -7.83 20.23
CA ALA A 109 -2.73 -7.06 18.98
C ALA A 109 -1.96 -7.79 17.88
N GLU A 110 -0.84 -8.43 18.22
CA GLU A 110 -0.04 -9.25 17.28
C GLU A 110 -0.88 -10.40 16.71
N GLU A 111 -1.58 -11.14 17.55
CA GLU A 111 -2.46 -12.25 17.13
C GLU A 111 -3.62 -11.78 16.25
N LEU A 112 -4.24 -10.65 16.61
CA LEU A 112 -5.31 -10.04 15.81
C LEU A 112 -4.78 -9.57 14.45
N TRP A 113 -3.62 -8.92 14.38
CA TRP A 113 -3.03 -8.54 13.10
C TRP A 113 -2.73 -9.75 12.21
N GLN A 114 -2.19 -10.83 12.78
CA GLN A 114 -1.98 -12.08 12.04
C GLN A 114 -3.29 -12.67 11.53
N GLN A 115 -4.37 -12.62 12.32
CA GLN A 115 -5.70 -13.06 11.89
C GLN A 115 -6.27 -12.18 10.76
N ALA A 116 -6.15 -10.85 10.86
CA ALA A 116 -6.57 -9.93 9.81
C ALA A 116 -5.82 -10.20 8.51
N ILE A 117 -4.50 -10.39 8.58
CA ILE A 117 -3.64 -10.71 7.44
C ILE A 117 -4.08 -12.01 6.75
N ARG A 118 -4.39 -13.08 7.50
CA ARG A 118 -4.91 -14.33 6.92
C ARG A 118 -6.23 -14.14 6.18
N ASN A 119 -7.13 -13.31 6.72
CA ASN A 119 -8.40 -13.01 6.09
C ASN A 119 -8.23 -12.13 4.83
N TYR A 120 -7.33 -11.14 4.86
CA TYR A 120 -6.98 -10.37 3.66
C TYR A 120 -6.36 -11.25 2.58
N ASP A 121 -5.44 -12.16 2.93
CA ASP A 121 -4.86 -13.12 1.99
C ASP A 121 -5.95 -13.98 1.36
N LYS A 122 -6.86 -14.54 2.18
CA LYS A 122 -7.97 -15.35 1.67
C LYS A 122 -8.90 -14.55 0.75
N ALA A 123 -9.21 -13.31 1.10
CA ALA A 123 -9.98 -12.41 0.23
C ALA A 123 -9.26 -12.20 -1.12
N VAL A 124 -7.97 -11.86 -1.11
CA VAL A 124 -7.20 -11.66 -2.35
C VAL A 124 -7.08 -12.95 -3.17
N GLN A 125 -7.02 -14.14 -2.55
CA GLN A 125 -7.05 -15.41 -3.27
C GLN A 125 -8.39 -15.64 -4.00
N LEU A 126 -9.51 -15.17 -3.43
CA LEU A 126 -10.83 -15.26 -4.04
C LEU A 126 -11.04 -14.19 -5.13
N SER A 127 -10.50 -12.98 -4.91
CA SER A 127 -10.56 -11.87 -5.86
C SER A 127 -9.21 -11.14 -5.93
N TRP A 128 -8.34 -11.60 -6.83
CA TRP A 128 -6.96 -11.11 -6.96
C TRP A 128 -6.85 -9.68 -7.49
N ASN A 129 -7.94 -9.15 -8.07
CA ASN A 129 -8.01 -7.87 -8.78
C ASN A 129 -8.58 -6.72 -7.93
N SER A 130 -8.48 -6.78 -6.59
CA SER A 130 -8.89 -5.68 -5.70
C SER A 130 -7.69 -4.87 -5.20
N PRO A 131 -7.45 -3.65 -5.75
CA PRO A 131 -6.44 -2.74 -5.22
C PRO A 131 -6.65 -2.43 -3.73
N GLN A 132 -7.90 -2.26 -3.30
CA GLN A 132 -8.27 -1.91 -1.93
C GLN A 132 -7.89 -3.03 -0.95
N ALA A 133 -8.18 -4.29 -1.29
CA ALA A 133 -7.79 -5.43 -0.46
C ALA A 133 -6.27 -5.57 -0.36
N LEU A 134 -5.54 -5.44 -1.46
CA LEU A 134 -4.07 -5.46 -1.47
C LEU A 134 -3.47 -4.31 -0.64
N ASN A 135 -4.01 -3.10 -0.75
CA ASN A 135 -3.57 -1.97 0.05
C ASN A 135 -3.83 -2.18 1.54
N ASN A 136 -5.01 -2.66 1.92
CA ASN A 136 -5.33 -2.90 3.34
C ASN A 136 -4.54 -4.07 3.92
N TRP A 137 -4.24 -5.08 3.11
CA TRP A 137 -3.30 -6.14 3.48
C TRP A 137 -1.90 -5.58 3.74
N GLY A 138 -1.38 -4.75 2.82
CA GLY A 138 -0.10 -4.07 3.01
C GLY A 138 -0.06 -3.22 4.28
N LEU A 139 -1.14 -2.50 4.58
CA LEU A 139 -1.27 -1.70 5.79
C LEU A 139 -1.26 -2.57 7.05
N GLY A 140 -2.01 -3.68 7.07
CA GLY A 140 -1.99 -4.62 8.20
C GLY A 140 -0.61 -5.25 8.44
N LEU A 141 0.14 -5.54 7.37
CA LEU A 141 1.53 -5.98 7.47
C LEU A 141 2.44 -4.88 8.05
N GLN A 142 2.27 -3.63 7.63
CA GLN A 142 3.01 -2.49 8.17
C GLN A 142 2.75 -2.30 9.68
N GLU A 143 1.48 -2.38 10.11
CA GLU A 143 1.11 -2.31 11.53
C GLU A 143 1.69 -3.49 12.34
N LEU A 144 1.61 -4.72 11.82
CA LEU A 144 2.24 -5.89 12.44
C LEU A 144 3.76 -5.68 12.58
N SER A 145 4.41 -5.15 11.54
CA SER A 145 5.87 -4.91 11.53
C SER A 145 6.34 -3.93 12.63
N ALA A 146 5.46 -3.05 13.11
CA ALA A 146 5.78 -2.07 14.15
C ALA A 146 5.79 -2.66 15.57
N ILE A 147 5.23 -3.86 15.75
CA ILE A 147 5.05 -4.50 17.07
C ILE A 147 5.77 -5.84 17.21
N VAL A 148 6.18 -6.47 16.10
CA VAL A 148 6.97 -7.72 16.10
C VAL A 148 8.48 -7.48 16.37
N PRO A 149 9.22 -8.53 16.79
CA PRO A 149 10.68 -8.45 16.91
C PRO A 149 11.38 -8.08 15.59
N ALA A 150 12.54 -7.42 15.69
CA ALA A 150 13.31 -6.95 14.54
C ALA A 150 13.68 -8.04 13.52
N LYS A 151 13.88 -9.28 13.99
CA LYS A 151 14.18 -10.44 13.13
C LYS A 151 13.06 -10.77 12.13
N ASP A 152 11.80 -10.53 12.50
CA ASP A 152 10.63 -10.87 11.67
C ASP A 152 10.19 -9.66 10.83
N LYS A 153 10.52 -8.45 11.30
CA LYS A 153 10.15 -7.16 10.70
C LYS A 153 10.53 -7.05 9.22
N GLN A 154 11.74 -7.44 8.85
CA GLN A 154 12.25 -7.30 7.47
C GLN A 154 11.40 -8.07 6.45
N THR A 155 11.06 -9.32 6.74
CA THR A 155 10.25 -10.16 5.84
C THR A 155 8.84 -9.61 5.70
N ILE A 156 8.26 -9.13 6.80
CA ILE A 156 6.91 -8.54 6.83
C ILE A 156 6.89 -7.25 6.00
N ILE A 157 7.87 -6.36 6.17
CA ILE A 157 7.97 -5.11 5.39
C ILE A 157 8.13 -5.40 3.90
N LYS A 158 8.99 -6.33 3.50
CA LYS A 158 9.13 -6.73 2.09
C LYS A 158 7.80 -7.22 1.50
N THR A 159 7.04 -7.98 2.28
CA THR A 159 5.70 -8.42 1.88
C THR A 159 4.74 -7.24 1.74
N ALA A 160 4.75 -6.29 2.69
CA ALA A 160 3.92 -5.08 2.63
C ALA A 160 4.21 -4.25 1.36
N ILE A 161 5.49 -4.02 1.05
CA ILE A 161 5.94 -3.34 -0.18
C ILE A 161 5.39 -4.04 -1.43
N SER A 162 5.49 -5.37 -1.49
CA SER A 162 4.95 -6.16 -2.60
C SER A 162 3.43 -5.99 -2.76
N LYS A 163 2.66 -5.95 -1.66
CA LYS A 163 1.20 -5.73 -1.72
C LYS A 163 0.84 -4.32 -2.18
N PHE A 164 1.53 -3.28 -1.70
CA PHE A 164 1.28 -1.93 -2.20
C PHE A 164 1.64 -1.79 -3.68
N ARG A 165 2.76 -2.36 -4.13
CA ARG A 165 3.12 -2.39 -5.55
C ARG A 165 2.06 -3.11 -6.39
N SER A 166 1.56 -4.25 -5.91
CA SER A 166 0.47 -4.99 -6.59
C SER A 166 -0.80 -4.14 -6.70
N ALA A 167 -1.17 -3.41 -5.65
CA ALA A 167 -2.32 -2.49 -5.68
C ALA A 167 -2.14 -1.37 -6.72
N ILE A 168 -0.93 -0.79 -6.80
CA ILE A 168 -0.58 0.22 -7.80
C ILE A 168 -0.59 -0.37 -9.22
N GLN A 169 -0.16 -1.62 -9.40
CA GLN A 169 -0.18 -2.28 -10.71
C GLN A 169 -1.61 -2.51 -11.23
N LEU A 170 -2.57 -2.77 -10.34
CA LEU A 170 -3.99 -2.87 -10.71
C LEU A 170 -4.64 -1.51 -10.95
N GLN A 171 -4.26 -0.51 -10.15
CA GLN A 171 -4.77 0.86 -10.26
C GLN A 171 -3.62 1.85 -10.07
N PHE A 172 -3.05 2.31 -11.18
CA PHE A 172 -1.84 3.14 -11.16
C PHE A 172 -2.02 4.49 -10.47
N ASP A 173 -3.24 5.03 -10.44
CA ASP A 173 -3.55 6.30 -9.76
C ASP A 173 -4.08 6.11 -8.33
N PHE A 174 -3.93 4.91 -7.75
CA PHE A 174 -4.39 4.62 -6.40
C PHE A 174 -3.50 5.30 -5.35
N HIS A 175 -3.73 6.60 -5.18
CA HIS A 175 -2.91 7.49 -4.36
C HIS A 175 -2.71 7.02 -2.91
N ARG A 176 -3.66 6.27 -2.33
CA ARG A 176 -3.50 5.69 -0.99
C ARG A 176 -2.40 4.63 -0.94
N ALA A 177 -2.36 3.72 -1.93
CA ALA A 177 -1.31 2.70 -2.03
C ALA A 177 0.06 3.32 -2.35
N ILE A 178 0.09 4.33 -3.23
CA ILE A 178 1.31 5.12 -3.53
C ILE A 178 1.84 5.78 -2.25
N TYR A 179 0.97 6.46 -1.50
CA TYR A 179 1.34 7.10 -0.25
C TYR A 179 1.86 6.08 0.78
N ASN A 180 1.12 4.99 0.98
CA ASN A 180 1.49 3.96 1.95
C ASN A 180 2.83 3.30 1.61
N LEU A 181 3.09 3.05 0.32
CA LEU A 181 4.40 2.59 -0.15
C LEU A 181 5.51 3.59 0.18
N GLY A 182 5.27 4.89 -0.02
CA GLY A 182 6.18 5.94 0.42
C GLY A 182 6.48 5.87 1.92
N THR A 183 5.45 5.69 2.76
CA THR A 183 5.62 5.62 4.23
C THR A 183 6.38 4.38 4.69
N VAL A 184 6.13 3.20 4.09
CA VAL A 184 6.81 1.97 4.50
C VAL A 184 8.28 1.98 4.06
N LEU A 185 8.58 2.58 2.89
CA LEU A 185 9.97 2.79 2.44
C LEU A 185 10.73 3.75 3.34
N TYR A 186 10.07 4.81 3.84
CA TYR A 186 10.66 5.71 4.83
C TYR A 186 11.02 4.95 6.12
N GLY A 187 10.07 4.16 6.65
CA GLY A 187 10.31 3.35 7.84
C GLY A 187 11.45 2.35 7.66
N LEU A 188 11.53 1.73 6.47
CA LEU A 188 12.64 0.82 6.13
C LEU A 188 13.99 1.57 6.05
N ALA A 189 14.01 2.80 5.53
CA ALA A 189 15.21 3.63 5.50
C ALA A 189 15.72 3.94 6.92
N GLU A 190 14.82 4.31 7.84
CA GLU A 190 15.13 4.56 9.25
C GLU A 190 15.73 3.33 9.93
N ASP A 191 15.12 2.16 9.75
CA ASP A 191 15.62 0.91 10.35
C ASP A 191 16.98 0.53 9.77
N THR A 192 17.18 0.74 8.46
CA THR A 192 18.42 0.43 7.77
C THR A 192 19.54 1.35 8.23
N SER A 193 19.27 2.65 8.37
CA SER A 193 20.22 3.64 8.87
C SER A 193 20.69 3.34 10.30
N ARG A 194 19.82 2.75 11.13
CA ARG A 194 20.17 2.38 12.52
C ARG A 194 20.92 1.05 12.60
N SER A 195 20.65 0.13 11.68
CA SER A 195 21.20 -1.23 11.72
C SER A 195 22.54 -1.38 10.98
N GLY A 196 22.93 -0.39 10.17
CA GLY A 196 24.29 -0.26 9.59
C GLY A 196 24.74 -1.36 8.62
N GLY A 197 23.85 -2.28 8.18
CA GLY A 197 24.25 -3.53 7.53
C GLY A 197 23.37 -4.01 6.37
N ALA A 198 22.77 -3.13 5.57
CA ALA A 198 22.00 -3.55 4.40
C ALA A 198 22.74 -3.33 3.07
N ASP A 199 22.46 -4.22 2.11
CA ASP A 199 22.91 -4.13 0.71
C ASP A 199 22.32 -2.92 -0.05
N THR A 200 21.31 -2.25 0.50
CA THR A 200 20.68 -1.05 -0.08
C THR A 200 20.98 0.17 0.79
N SER A 201 21.47 1.25 0.18
CA SER A 201 21.76 2.50 0.88
C SER A 201 20.47 3.09 1.47
N PRO A 202 20.44 3.50 2.76
CA PRO A 202 19.32 4.24 3.33
C PRO A 202 18.88 5.44 2.48
N ASN A 203 19.83 6.12 1.83
CA ASN A 203 19.55 7.26 0.97
C ASN A 203 18.71 6.91 -0.25
N ASP A 204 18.89 5.71 -0.82
CA ASP A 204 18.08 5.25 -1.95
C ASP A 204 16.64 4.99 -1.52
N LEU A 205 16.44 4.48 -0.30
CA LEU A 205 15.12 4.25 0.27
C LEU A 205 14.41 5.57 0.62
N TYR A 206 15.13 6.54 1.20
CA TYR A 206 14.59 7.89 1.42
C TYR A 206 14.21 8.57 0.10
N SER A 207 15.05 8.45 -0.93
CA SER A 207 14.76 9.00 -2.25
C SER A 207 13.51 8.37 -2.87
N GLN A 208 13.39 7.03 -2.82
CA GLN A 208 12.20 6.33 -3.28
C GLN A 208 10.96 6.77 -2.51
N SER A 209 11.05 6.82 -1.18
CA SER A 209 9.96 7.32 -0.32
C SER A 209 9.50 8.71 -0.76
N ALA A 210 10.44 9.64 -0.98
CA ALA A 210 10.14 11.00 -1.40
C ALA A 210 9.42 11.06 -2.75
N ILE A 211 9.86 10.26 -3.73
CA ILE A 211 9.21 10.15 -5.05
C ILE A 211 7.75 9.69 -4.90
N TYR A 212 7.51 8.65 -4.09
CA TYR A 212 6.17 8.13 -3.84
C TYR A 212 5.27 9.15 -3.14
N VAL A 213 5.77 9.83 -2.11
CA VAL A 213 5.00 10.85 -1.39
C VAL A 213 4.71 12.06 -2.29
N ALA A 214 5.67 12.51 -3.10
CA ALA A 214 5.48 13.55 -4.10
C ALA A 214 4.41 13.16 -5.13
N ALA A 215 4.43 11.92 -5.61
CA ALA A 215 3.43 11.43 -6.55
C ALA A 215 2.02 11.37 -5.94
N ALA A 216 1.90 10.87 -4.70
CA ALA A 216 0.61 10.88 -4.00
C ALA A 216 0.07 12.30 -3.80
N HIS A 217 0.94 13.26 -3.45
CA HIS A 217 0.57 14.67 -3.36
C HIS A 217 0.15 15.25 -4.71
N ALA A 218 0.88 14.96 -5.79
CA ALA A 218 0.53 15.43 -7.14
C ALA A 218 -0.85 14.94 -7.60
N LEU A 219 -1.20 13.68 -7.28
CA LEU A 219 -2.52 13.11 -7.58
C LEU A 219 -3.65 13.71 -6.71
N LYS A 220 -3.36 14.06 -5.45
CA LYS A 220 -4.33 14.61 -4.48
C LYS A 220 -3.75 15.81 -3.70
N PRO A 221 -3.59 17.00 -4.33
CA PRO A 221 -2.90 18.14 -3.72
C PRO A 221 -3.65 18.76 -2.53
N ASN A 222 -4.96 18.51 -2.44
CA ASN A 222 -5.83 19.02 -1.36
C ASN A 222 -5.77 18.16 -0.09
N TYR A 223 -5.09 17.01 -0.11
CA TYR A 223 -4.98 16.14 1.07
C TYR A 223 -3.86 16.67 1.97
N SER A 224 -4.24 17.25 3.11
CA SER A 224 -3.32 17.87 4.08
C SER A 224 -2.24 16.92 4.57
N VAL A 225 -2.60 15.66 4.80
CA VAL A 225 -1.66 14.59 5.21
C VAL A 225 -0.52 14.44 4.19
N TYR A 226 -0.83 14.44 2.89
CA TYR A 226 0.19 14.28 1.84
C TYR A 226 1.07 15.52 1.72
N ARG A 227 0.48 16.71 1.88
CA ARG A 227 1.24 17.96 1.92
C ARG A 227 2.24 17.98 3.08
N SER A 228 1.82 17.55 4.28
CA SER A 228 2.68 17.48 5.45
C SER A 228 3.79 16.45 5.27
N ALA A 229 3.47 15.25 4.77
CA ALA A 229 4.47 14.23 4.47
C ALA A 229 5.47 14.71 3.41
N LEU A 230 5.00 15.37 2.34
CA LEU A 230 5.87 15.92 1.31
C LEU A 230 6.85 16.94 1.90
N ARG A 231 6.39 17.82 2.80
CA ARG A 231 7.29 18.79 3.46
C ARG A 231 8.43 18.09 4.21
N LEU A 232 8.16 16.95 4.85
CA LEU A 232 9.16 16.17 5.57
C LEU A 232 10.21 15.57 4.65
N VAL A 233 9.77 15.00 3.52
CA VAL A 233 10.65 14.22 2.63
C VAL A 233 11.15 15.00 1.42
N ARG A 234 10.78 16.27 1.25
CA ARG A 234 11.11 17.06 0.06
C ARG A 234 12.61 17.17 -0.18
N SER A 235 13.40 17.37 0.87
CA SER A 235 14.87 17.44 0.77
C SER A 235 15.52 16.12 0.37
N MET A 236 14.77 15.02 0.41
CA MET A 236 15.21 13.68 0.01
C MET A 236 14.86 13.38 -1.47
N LEU A 237 14.16 14.28 -2.16
CA LEU A 237 13.95 14.15 -3.61
C LEU A 237 15.30 14.28 -4.33
N PRO A 238 15.57 13.44 -5.35
CA PRO A 238 16.84 13.47 -6.10
C PRO A 238 16.89 14.60 -7.14
N LEU A 239 16.60 15.83 -6.69
CA LEU A 239 16.50 17.04 -7.53
C LEU A 239 17.80 17.34 -8.30
N PRO A 240 17.72 17.93 -9.50
CA PRO A 240 16.51 18.45 -10.17
C PRO A 240 15.67 17.39 -10.90
N TYR A 241 16.05 16.11 -10.81
CA TYR A 241 15.37 15.02 -11.48
C TYR A 241 14.59 14.16 -10.47
N LEU A 242 13.69 13.30 -10.94
CA LEU A 242 13.01 12.33 -10.07
C LEU A 242 13.80 11.05 -9.92
N LYS A 243 14.60 10.68 -10.91
CA LYS A 243 15.50 9.54 -10.81
C LYS A 243 16.69 9.73 -11.75
N VAL A 244 17.86 9.36 -11.27
CA VAL A 244 19.09 9.26 -12.07
C VAL A 244 19.72 7.91 -11.79
N GLY A 245 20.25 7.26 -12.81
CA GLY A 245 20.92 5.98 -12.64
C GLY A 245 21.29 5.35 -13.97
N TYR A 246 21.85 4.16 -13.93
CA TYR A 246 22.26 3.45 -15.14
C TYR A 246 21.23 2.41 -15.54
N LEU A 247 21.00 2.30 -16.85
CA LEU A 247 20.23 1.23 -17.48
C LEU A 247 21.01 0.75 -18.71
N THR A 248 20.74 -0.47 -19.14
CA THR A 248 21.25 -0.98 -20.41
C THR A 248 20.17 -0.88 -21.48
N ALA A 249 20.45 -0.17 -22.56
CA ALA A 249 19.52 0.16 -23.64
C ALA A 249 20.20 0.02 -25.01
N PRO A 250 19.43 -0.14 -26.12
CA PRO A 250 20.02 -0.12 -27.46
C PRO A 250 20.71 1.23 -27.74
N PRO A 251 21.70 1.27 -28.65
CA PRO A 251 22.28 2.52 -29.14
C PRO A 251 21.20 3.47 -29.67
N ALA A 252 21.38 4.78 -29.45
CA ALA A 252 20.37 5.78 -29.82
C ALA A 252 20.09 5.83 -31.34
N ASP A 253 21.09 5.45 -32.15
CA ASP A 253 21.03 5.37 -33.62
C ASP A 253 20.52 4.02 -34.16
N ASP A 254 20.43 2.98 -33.31
CA ASP A 254 19.88 1.67 -33.68
C ASP A 254 18.97 1.09 -32.58
N PRO A 255 17.70 1.55 -32.48
CA PRO A 255 16.76 1.10 -31.44
C PRO A 255 16.40 -0.39 -31.49
N ILE A 256 16.61 -1.05 -32.64
CA ILE A 256 16.34 -2.48 -32.85
C ILE A 256 17.61 -3.32 -32.78
N ALA A 257 18.73 -2.73 -32.31
CA ALA A 257 20.00 -3.40 -32.20
C ALA A 257 19.86 -4.71 -31.39
N PRO A 258 20.50 -5.81 -31.84
CA PRO A 258 20.58 -7.02 -31.05
C PRO A 258 21.09 -6.72 -29.65
N HIS A 259 20.54 -7.39 -28.63
CA HIS A 259 20.88 -7.15 -27.23
C HIS A 259 22.41 -7.08 -26.95
N LYS A 260 23.23 -7.84 -27.70
CA LYS A 260 24.71 -7.82 -27.61
C LYS A 260 25.37 -6.46 -27.90
N HIS A 261 24.66 -5.53 -28.55
CA HIS A 261 25.11 -4.18 -28.88
C HIS A 261 24.50 -3.13 -27.94
N TRP A 262 23.67 -3.52 -26.97
CA TRP A 262 23.13 -2.59 -26.01
C TRP A 262 24.23 -2.09 -25.08
N GLU A 263 24.15 -0.81 -24.74
CA GLU A 263 25.15 -0.11 -23.96
C GLU A 263 24.59 0.28 -22.60
N ARG A 264 25.43 0.23 -21.57
CA ARG A 264 25.08 0.72 -20.24
C ARG A 264 25.31 2.22 -20.22
N SER A 265 24.23 2.99 -20.18
CA SER A 265 24.27 4.45 -20.18
C SER A 265 23.54 5.01 -18.96
N GLN A 266 23.85 6.25 -18.62
CA GLN A 266 23.13 6.97 -17.58
C GLN A 266 21.80 7.49 -18.15
N PHE A 267 20.75 7.43 -17.34
CA PHE A 267 19.42 7.94 -17.64
C PHE A 267 18.97 8.91 -16.56
N ILE A 268 18.19 9.90 -16.98
CA ILE A 268 17.50 10.86 -16.12
C ILE A 268 15.99 10.79 -16.38
N LEU A 269 15.19 10.76 -15.32
CA LEU A 269 13.74 10.89 -15.39
C LEU A 269 13.34 12.20 -14.72
N ASN A 270 12.73 13.10 -15.48
CA ASN A 270 12.14 14.34 -14.96
C ASN A 270 10.59 14.22 -14.92
N HIS A 271 9.87 15.32 -14.77
CA HIS A 271 8.39 15.30 -14.77
C HIS A 271 7.74 15.15 -16.15
N MET A 272 8.54 15.22 -17.22
CA MET A 272 8.10 15.19 -18.63
C MET A 272 8.53 13.90 -19.36
N GLU A 273 9.77 13.44 -19.14
CA GLU A 273 10.42 12.46 -20.00
C GLU A 273 11.54 11.68 -19.30
N LEU A 274 11.86 10.52 -19.89
CA LEU A 274 13.02 9.69 -19.58
C LEU A 274 14.04 9.90 -20.71
N GLN A 275 15.24 10.39 -20.36
CA GLN A 275 16.30 10.68 -21.33
C GLN A 275 17.58 9.92 -20.99
N GLN A 276 18.27 9.47 -22.03
CA GLN A 276 19.65 9.00 -21.94
C GLN A 276 20.59 10.22 -21.88
N VAL A 277 21.57 10.19 -20.99
CA VAL A 277 22.63 11.21 -20.90
C VAL A 277 23.71 10.86 -21.92
N ASN A 278 24.03 11.78 -22.82
CA ASN A 278 25.12 11.61 -23.79
C ASN A 278 26.43 12.13 -23.18
N ASP A 279 27.46 11.29 -23.11
CA ASP A 279 28.80 11.61 -22.56
C ASP A 279 29.58 12.69 -23.35
N SER A 280 28.98 13.33 -24.36
CA SER A 280 29.64 14.32 -25.22
C SER A 280 29.93 15.67 -24.55
N GLU A 281 29.52 15.91 -23.31
CA GLU A 281 29.82 17.15 -22.56
C GLU A 281 30.86 17.00 -21.42
N SER A 282 31.49 15.83 -21.24
CA SER A 282 32.68 15.69 -20.38
C SER A 282 33.65 14.63 -20.90
N ALA A 283 34.64 15.07 -21.69
CA ALA A 283 35.72 14.28 -22.34
C ALA A 283 36.65 13.51 -21.36
N PRO A 284 37.69 12.72 -21.79
CA PRO A 284 37.96 12.00 -23.04
C PRO A 284 38.22 10.46 -22.87
N VAL A 285 38.15 9.76 -24.01
CA VAL A 285 38.66 8.42 -24.41
C VAL A 285 39.53 7.59 -23.43
N LYS A 286 39.13 6.34 -23.15
CA LYS A 286 39.80 5.08 -23.61
C LYS A 286 39.08 3.81 -23.13
N ALA A 287 38.54 3.06 -24.09
CA ALA A 287 38.10 1.67 -23.90
C ALA A 287 39.22 0.71 -24.37
N ASN A 288 39.68 -0.16 -23.48
CA ASN A 288 40.37 -1.39 -23.87
C ASN A 288 39.34 -2.51 -23.91
N ALA A 289 39.01 -2.95 -25.12
CA ALA A 289 38.20 -4.13 -25.36
C ALA A 289 39.11 -5.36 -25.38
N LEU A 290 38.86 -6.31 -24.48
CA LEU A 290 39.22 -7.72 -24.68
C LEU A 290 37.93 -8.54 -24.66
N VAL A 291 37.74 -9.25 -25.77
CA VAL A 291 36.58 -10.09 -26.05
C VAL A 291 36.85 -11.48 -25.51
N GLU A 292 36.18 -11.87 -24.43
CA GLU A 292 35.93 -13.28 -24.15
C GLU A 292 34.47 -13.63 -24.42
N LYS A 293 34.32 -14.67 -25.26
CA LYS A 293 33.07 -15.16 -25.83
C LYS A 293 32.46 -16.23 -24.91
N ALA A 294 32.05 -15.83 -23.71
CA ALA A 294 31.13 -16.61 -22.88
C ALA A 294 29.69 -16.14 -23.19
N LYS A 295 28.67 -16.98 -22.98
CA LYS A 295 27.25 -16.57 -23.09
C LYS A 295 27.04 -15.31 -22.24
N ARG A 296 27.09 -14.12 -22.88
CA ARG A 296 26.94 -12.82 -22.22
C ARG A 296 25.47 -12.67 -21.87
N PHE A 297 25.12 -13.06 -20.64
CA PHE A 297 23.95 -12.48 -20.00
C PHE A 297 24.14 -10.97 -20.00
N ILE A 298 23.14 -10.24 -20.49
CA ILE A 298 23.19 -8.77 -20.53
C ILE A 298 22.54 -8.26 -19.28
N LYS A 299 23.33 -7.57 -18.47
CA LYS A 299 22.88 -7.01 -17.20
C LYS A 299 22.07 -5.74 -17.49
N VAL A 300 20.74 -5.84 -17.44
CA VAL A 300 19.82 -4.70 -17.69
C VAL A 300 19.79 -3.74 -16.50
N ALA A 301 19.83 -4.27 -15.29
CA ALA A 301 19.89 -3.53 -14.04
C ALA A 301 20.81 -4.25 -13.05
N ASP A 302 21.34 -3.50 -12.08
CA ASP A 302 22.30 -4.05 -11.12
C ASP A 302 21.66 -5.04 -10.14
N THR A 303 20.40 -4.82 -9.79
CA THR A 303 19.55 -5.67 -8.94
C THR A 303 18.08 -5.58 -9.40
N TRP A 304 17.24 -6.53 -8.96
CA TRP A 304 15.79 -6.45 -9.17
C TRP A 304 15.17 -5.22 -8.50
N GLU A 305 15.69 -4.85 -7.32
CA GLU A 305 15.25 -3.66 -6.60
C GLU A 305 15.54 -2.37 -7.37
N SER A 306 16.69 -2.30 -8.05
CA SER A 306 17.05 -1.17 -8.91
C SER A 306 16.11 -1.07 -10.12
N LEU A 307 15.82 -2.21 -10.76
CA LEU A 307 14.87 -2.27 -11.88
C LEU A 307 13.45 -1.87 -11.44
N ASP A 308 12.98 -2.41 -10.32
CA ASP A 308 11.69 -2.06 -9.75
C ASP A 308 11.62 -0.57 -9.44
N GLY A 309 12.68 0.02 -8.87
CA GLY A 309 12.73 1.46 -8.62
C GLY A 309 12.65 2.32 -9.88
N TRP A 310 13.17 1.85 -11.02
CA TRP A 310 12.99 2.50 -12.31
C TRP A 310 11.57 2.37 -12.84
N LEU A 311 11.02 1.15 -12.82
CA LEU A 311 9.66 0.89 -13.26
C LEU A 311 8.64 1.68 -12.44
N ASP A 312 8.85 1.76 -11.13
CA ASP A 312 8.04 2.52 -10.20
C ASP A 312 8.06 4.01 -10.56
N ALA A 313 9.25 4.61 -10.69
CA ALA A 313 9.38 6.03 -11.00
C ALA A 313 8.75 6.38 -12.37
N ILE A 314 9.01 5.58 -13.40
CA ILE A 314 8.44 5.78 -14.75
C ILE A 314 6.91 5.68 -14.70
N ARG A 315 6.36 4.65 -14.04
CA ARG A 315 4.91 4.49 -13.89
C ARG A 315 4.27 5.67 -13.18
N LEU A 316 4.90 6.20 -12.12
CA LEU A 316 4.36 7.34 -11.38
C LEU A 316 4.34 8.61 -12.23
N VAL A 317 5.44 8.92 -12.93
CA VAL A 317 5.50 10.09 -13.85
C VAL A 317 4.45 9.96 -14.95
N TYR A 318 4.37 8.80 -15.60
CA TYR A 318 3.37 8.54 -16.62
C TYR A 318 1.94 8.65 -16.09
N THR A 319 1.67 8.14 -14.88
CA THR A 319 0.34 8.25 -14.26
C THR A 319 -0.05 9.70 -14.01
N ILE A 320 0.88 10.50 -13.49
CA ILE A 320 0.67 11.93 -13.23
C ILE A 320 0.40 12.68 -14.55
N PHE A 321 1.19 12.38 -15.58
CA PHE A 321 0.98 12.90 -16.92
C PHE A 321 -0.41 12.53 -17.47
N ALA A 322 -0.77 11.25 -17.45
CA ALA A 322 -2.06 10.75 -17.94
C ALA A 322 -3.26 11.32 -17.16
N ARG A 323 -3.05 11.76 -15.91
CA ARG A 323 -4.06 12.44 -15.10
C ARG A 323 -4.06 13.97 -15.24
N GLY A 324 -3.24 14.54 -16.12
CA GLY A 324 -3.14 15.98 -16.34
C GLY A 324 -2.64 16.73 -15.10
N LYS A 325 -1.72 16.11 -14.34
CA LYS A 325 -1.16 16.66 -13.09
C LYS A 325 0.33 16.99 -13.20
N THR A 326 0.86 17.06 -14.42
CA THR A 326 2.27 17.35 -14.69
C THR A 326 2.73 18.67 -14.07
N ASP A 327 1.94 19.74 -14.17
CA ASP A 327 2.31 21.05 -13.60
C ASP A 327 2.44 21.01 -12.07
N VAL A 328 1.61 20.19 -11.40
CA VAL A 328 1.68 20.03 -9.95
C VAL A 328 2.99 19.33 -9.58
N LEU A 329 3.36 18.27 -10.31
CA LEU A 329 4.63 17.58 -10.11
C LEU A 329 5.82 18.48 -10.46
N ALA A 330 5.72 19.27 -11.52
CA ALA A 330 6.74 20.26 -11.89
C ALA A 330 6.99 21.23 -10.74
N GLY A 331 5.93 21.83 -10.16
CA GLY A 331 6.05 22.73 -9.01
C GLY A 331 6.66 22.06 -7.77
N ILE A 332 6.45 20.76 -7.56
CA ILE A 332 7.11 20.02 -6.47
C ILE A 332 8.62 19.90 -6.71
N ILE A 333 9.04 19.68 -7.96
CA ILE A 333 10.44 19.49 -8.34
C ILE A 333 11.18 20.83 -8.35
N THR A 334 10.57 21.89 -8.88
CA THR A 334 11.29 23.14 -9.19
C THR A 334 11.44 24.11 -8.03
N GLY A 335 10.63 23.99 -6.96
CA GLY A 335 10.62 25.00 -5.88
C GLY A 335 9.24 25.56 -5.65
#